data_AF-A0A2M8C404-F1
#
_entry.id   AF-A0A2M8C404-F1
#
_cell.length_a   1.000
_cell.length_b   1.000
_cell.length_c   1.000
_cell.angle_alpha   90.00
_cell.angle_beta   90.00
_cell.angle_gamma   90.00
#
_symmetry.space_group_name_H-M   'P 1'
#
loop_
_entity.id
_entity.type
_entity.pdbx_description
1 polymer ?
#
loop_
_entity_poly.entity_id
_entity_poly.type
_entity_poly.pdbx_seq_one_letter_code
_entity_poly.pdbx_strand_id
1 'polypeptide(L)'
;MATGRTVSANELTEKDKWALEICRSISEVLADLTSNNDSKNDFMKEYGRVHLSRDAGIGRAGAKLQRDALCTRGKQGKAPYSNRNLRWHPLIIAMETPNYAQEVEDVTIDNKSLVFIINGELCYPKDIHKLPKVYCAPLDKWYAIKNELVQWDDDDWTDNSCVIPAMEYSILEYSVEAFAILGIAIVSNFYDVDSSRAYNATLKVFKGHNYKLSSEYPQQNEINPNYARGI
;
A
#
# COMPACT_ATOMS: atom_id res chain seq x y z
N MET A 1 0.36 -27.95 6.25
CA MET A 1 -0.74 -27.05 6.62
C MET A 1 -0.39 -25.67 6.10
N ALA A 2 -1.28 -25.01 5.34
CA ALA A 2 -1.00 -23.70 4.75
C ALA A 2 -1.06 -22.62 5.84
N THR A 3 0.09 -22.30 6.42
CA THR A 3 0.30 -21.18 7.34
C THR A 3 0.17 -19.86 6.58
N GLY A 4 -0.75 -19.01 7.05
CA GLY A 4 -0.90 -17.62 6.64
C GLY A 4 -1.87 -17.40 5.50
N ARG A 5 -3.15 -17.18 5.85
CA ARG A 5 -4.15 -16.66 4.92
C ARG A 5 -4.02 -15.14 4.86
N THR A 6 -2.98 -14.64 4.22
CA THR A 6 -2.97 -13.27 3.69
C THR A 6 -4.31 -13.01 2.98
N VAL A 7 -4.95 -11.87 3.21
CA VAL A 7 -6.19 -11.44 2.52
C VAL A 7 -6.10 -11.83 1.04
N SER A 8 -6.94 -12.79 0.64
CA SER A 8 -6.73 -13.50 -0.63
C SER A 8 -6.94 -12.56 -1.81
N ALA A 9 -6.44 -12.90 -3.00
CA ALA A 9 -6.75 -12.14 -4.22
C ALA A 9 -8.28 -11.97 -4.44
N ASN A 10 -9.08 -12.86 -3.86
CA ASN A 10 -10.55 -12.84 -3.92
C ASN A 10 -11.19 -11.81 -2.96
N GLU A 11 -10.41 -11.23 -2.06
CA GLU A 11 -10.86 -10.23 -1.06
C GLU A 11 -10.36 -8.82 -1.39
N LEU A 12 -9.79 -8.63 -2.59
CA LEU A 12 -9.50 -7.29 -3.10
C LEU A 12 -10.80 -6.50 -3.27
N THR A 13 -10.83 -5.31 -2.67
CA THR A 13 -11.89 -4.34 -2.93
C THR A 13 -11.79 -3.81 -4.36
N GLU A 14 -12.85 -3.23 -4.89
CA GLU A 14 -12.82 -2.60 -6.21
C GLU A 14 -11.78 -1.46 -6.28
N LYS A 15 -11.57 -0.74 -5.17
CA LYS A 15 -10.50 0.26 -5.05
C LYS A 15 -9.13 -0.37 -5.22
N ASP A 16 -8.90 -1.52 -4.59
CA ASP A 16 -7.61 -2.21 -4.69
C ASP A 16 -7.34 -2.69 -6.12
N LYS A 17 -8.34 -3.30 -6.76
CA LYS A 17 -8.23 -3.76 -8.15
C LYS A 17 -7.93 -2.60 -9.09
N TRP A 18 -8.65 -1.49 -8.94
CA TRP A 18 -8.45 -0.28 -9.73
C TRP A 18 -7.02 0.27 -9.59
N ALA A 19 -6.52 0.42 -8.36
CA ALA A 19 -5.15 0.89 -8.13
C ALA A 19 -4.09 -0.03 -8.73
N LEU A 20 -4.21 -1.34 -8.48
CA LEU A 20 -3.25 -2.34 -8.95
C LEU A 20 -3.24 -2.45 -10.47
N GLU A 21 -4.39 -2.28 -11.13
CA GLU A 21 -4.49 -2.27 -12.59
C GLU A 21 -3.78 -1.07 -13.22
N ILE A 22 -3.92 0.12 -12.62
CA ILE A 22 -3.19 1.32 -13.05
C ILE A 22 -1.68 1.10 -12.90
N CYS A 23 -1.23 0.60 -11.74
CA CYS A 23 0.18 0.29 -11.51
C CYS A 23 0.72 -0.76 -12.49
N ARG A 24 -0.08 -1.78 -12.84
CA ARG A 24 0.28 -2.76 -13.87
C ARG A 24 0.45 -2.09 -15.23
N SER A 25 -0.51 -1.27 -15.63
CA SER A 25 -0.46 -0.51 -16.90
C SER A 25 0.75 0.42 -16.97
N ILE A 26 1.06 1.11 -15.86
CA ILE A 26 2.27 1.93 -15.73
C ILE A 26 3.51 1.07 -15.92
N SER A 27 3.60 -0.06 -15.21
CA SER A 27 4.76 -0.95 -15.31
C SER A 27 4.97 -1.45 -16.73
N GLU A 28 3.90 -1.89 -17.41
CA GLU A 28 3.97 -2.39 -18.79
C GLU A 28 4.49 -1.30 -19.74
N VAL A 29 3.91 -0.11 -19.68
CA VAL A 29 4.34 1.02 -20.51
C VAL A 29 5.79 1.41 -20.24
N LEU A 30 6.24 1.41 -18.98
CA LEU A 30 7.64 1.70 -18.64
C LEU A 30 8.59 0.61 -19.14
N ALA A 31 8.19 -0.66 -19.04
CA ALA A 31 8.97 -1.79 -19.53
C ALA A 31 9.16 -1.72 -21.06
N ASP A 32 8.12 -1.30 -21.80
CA ASP A 32 8.15 -1.14 -23.26
C ASP A 32 9.06 0.01 -23.74
N LEU A 33 9.44 0.94 -22.85
CA LEU A 33 10.38 2.00 -23.18
C LEU A 33 11.85 1.56 -23.13
N THR A 34 12.13 0.41 -22.50
CA THR A 34 13.49 -0.12 -22.40
C THR A 34 14.02 -0.58 -23.77
N SER A 35 15.34 -0.63 -23.92
CA SER A 35 16.00 -0.76 -25.23
C SER A 35 15.83 -2.12 -25.91
N ASN A 36 15.56 -3.18 -25.16
CA ASN A 36 15.47 -4.55 -25.69
C ASN A 36 14.65 -5.48 -24.77
N ASN A 37 14.37 -6.69 -25.25
CA ASN A 37 13.58 -7.69 -24.52
C ASN A 37 14.24 -8.17 -23.22
N ASP A 38 15.58 -8.22 -23.14
CA ASP A 38 16.26 -8.65 -21.93
C ASP A 38 16.09 -7.59 -20.83
N SER A 39 16.28 -6.31 -21.16
CA SER A 39 16.00 -5.18 -20.27
C SER A 39 14.55 -5.13 -19.82
N LYS A 40 13.61 -5.38 -20.73
CA LYS A 40 12.17 -5.47 -20.41
C LYS A 40 11.89 -6.58 -19.40
N ASN A 41 12.44 -7.77 -19.64
CA ASN A 41 12.24 -8.93 -18.78
C ASN A 41 12.89 -8.74 -17.40
N ASP A 42 14.09 -8.17 -17.36
CA ASP A 42 14.78 -7.82 -16.12
C ASP A 42 13.99 -6.79 -15.32
N PHE A 43 13.53 -5.71 -15.95
CA PHE A 43 12.70 -4.69 -15.31
C PHE A 43 11.44 -5.31 -14.71
N MET A 44 10.69 -6.10 -15.49
CA MET A 44 9.46 -6.72 -15.01
C MET A 44 9.73 -7.68 -13.85
N LYS A 45 10.82 -8.44 -13.90
CA LYS A 45 11.17 -9.41 -12.87
C LYS A 45 11.56 -8.76 -11.54
N GLU A 46 12.41 -7.75 -11.58
CA GLU A 46 13.01 -7.17 -10.37
C GLU A 46 12.19 -5.98 -9.82
N TYR A 47 11.58 -5.18 -10.70
CA TYR A 47 10.95 -3.91 -10.34
C TYR A 47 9.46 -3.82 -10.65
N GLY A 48 9.05 -4.16 -11.87
CA GLY A 48 7.75 -3.81 -12.44
C GLY A 48 6.57 -4.73 -12.11
N ARG A 49 6.81 -6.03 -11.88
CA ARG A 49 5.72 -6.99 -11.65
C ARG A 49 4.77 -6.54 -10.54
N VAL A 50 3.50 -6.36 -10.91
CA VAL A 50 2.40 -6.10 -9.97
C VAL A 50 1.66 -7.41 -9.72
N HIS A 51 1.54 -7.78 -8.45
CA HIS A 51 0.76 -8.89 -7.97
C HIS A 51 -0.61 -8.39 -7.52
N LEU A 52 -1.67 -9.02 -8.00
CA LEU A 52 -3.06 -8.69 -7.66
C LEU A 52 -3.44 -9.22 -6.27
N SER A 53 -2.78 -8.71 -5.24
CA SER A 53 -3.13 -8.95 -3.84
C SER A 53 -2.71 -7.77 -2.96
N ARG A 54 -3.31 -7.70 -1.76
CA ARG A 54 -3.01 -6.66 -0.77
C ARG A 54 -1.64 -6.78 -0.11
N ASP A 55 -0.99 -7.94 -0.26
CA ASP A 55 0.37 -8.22 0.18
C ASP A 55 1.21 -8.63 -1.01
N ALA A 56 2.42 -8.09 -1.12
CA ALA A 56 3.37 -8.47 -2.16
C ALA A 56 4.24 -9.70 -1.78
N GLY A 57 4.01 -10.27 -0.60
CA GLY A 57 4.46 -11.58 -0.13
C GLY A 57 5.96 -11.71 0.16
N ILE A 58 6.31 -12.68 1.01
CA ILE A 58 7.67 -13.25 1.09
C ILE A 58 7.84 -14.18 -0.12
N GLY A 59 8.42 -13.68 -1.21
CA GLY A 59 8.67 -14.50 -2.40
C GLY A 59 8.78 -13.78 -3.74
N ARG A 60 8.84 -12.44 -3.78
CA ARG A 60 8.84 -11.65 -5.04
C ARG A 60 7.55 -11.83 -5.87
N ALA A 61 6.41 -12.06 -5.23
CA ALA A 61 5.14 -12.13 -5.94
C ALA A 61 4.83 -10.77 -6.58
N GLY A 62 4.87 -9.70 -5.77
CA GLY A 62 5.04 -8.33 -6.25
C GLY A 62 6.52 -7.94 -6.28
N ALA A 63 6.93 -7.24 -7.34
CA ALA A 63 8.27 -6.71 -7.50
C ALA A 63 8.51 -5.44 -6.65
N LYS A 64 9.72 -4.89 -6.73
CA LYS A 64 10.17 -3.83 -5.82
C LYS A 64 9.25 -2.61 -5.80
N LEU A 65 8.72 -2.18 -6.94
CA LEU A 65 7.86 -1.00 -7.01
C LEU A 65 6.58 -1.16 -6.16
N GLN A 66 5.91 -2.30 -6.27
CA GLN A 66 4.71 -2.54 -5.46
C GLN A 66 5.02 -2.55 -3.97
N ARG A 67 6.12 -3.21 -3.57
CA ARG A 67 6.51 -3.31 -2.15
C ARG A 67 6.82 -1.94 -1.55
N ASP A 68 7.53 -1.11 -2.29
CA ASP A 68 8.03 0.16 -1.77
C ASP A 68 6.94 1.24 -1.83
N ALA A 69 6.18 1.30 -2.94
CA ALA A 69 5.16 2.32 -3.15
C ALA A 69 3.83 1.98 -2.48
N LEU A 70 3.34 0.74 -2.64
CA LEU A 70 1.96 0.40 -2.30
C LEU A 70 1.81 -0.23 -0.93
N CYS A 71 2.84 -0.87 -0.38
CA CYS A 71 2.73 -1.64 0.86
C CYS A 71 3.39 -0.94 2.07
N THR A 72 2.82 -1.19 3.25
CA THR A 72 3.41 -0.83 4.54
C THR A 72 4.64 -1.68 4.86
N ARG A 73 5.50 -1.18 5.76
CA ARG A 73 6.76 -1.85 6.12
C ARG A 73 6.49 -2.93 7.18
N GLY A 74 6.12 -4.13 6.75
CA GLY A 74 5.95 -5.25 7.68
C GLY A 74 7.22 -6.08 7.90
N LYS A 75 7.35 -6.66 9.11
CA LYS A 75 8.27 -7.77 9.38
C LYS A 75 7.92 -8.97 8.50
N GLN A 76 8.91 -9.83 8.27
CA GLN A 76 8.72 -11.08 7.55
C GLN A 76 7.73 -11.97 8.33
N GLY A 77 6.52 -12.14 7.81
CA GLY A 77 5.57 -13.13 8.31
C GLY A 77 4.33 -13.21 7.43
N LYS A 78 3.80 -14.42 7.21
CA LYS A 78 2.47 -14.60 6.63
C LYS A 78 1.43 -14.51 7.75
N ALA A 79 1.35 -13.35 8.40
CA ALA A 79 0.25 -13.08 9.32
C ALA A 79 -1.06 -13.02 8.51
N PRO A 80 -2.17 -13.58 8.98
CA PRO A 80 -3.41 -13.66 8.21
C PRO A 80 -3.92 -12.28 7.76
N TYR A 81 -3.67 -11.23 8.53
CA TYR A 81 -4.14 -9.86 8.20
C TYR A 81 -2.98 -8.85 8.02
N SER A 82 -1.76 -9.38 7.84
CA SER A 82 -0.44 -8.73 7.68
C SER A 82 -0.36 -7.20 7.66
N ASN A 83 0.56 -6.69 8.49
CA ASN A 83 1.14 -5.34 8.42
C ASN A 83 2.00 -5.05 7.17
N ARG A 84 2.05 -5.95 6.17
CA ARG A 84 2.43 -5.63 4.77
C ARG A 84 1.21 -5.42 3.88
N ASN A 85 0.20 -4.75 4.43
CA ASN A 85 -1.00 -4.41 3.69
C ASN A 85 -0.74 -3.21 2.75
N LEU A 86 -1.70 -2.91 1.90
CA LEU A 86 -1.69 -1.69 1.10
C LEU A 86 -1.74 -0.46 2.03
N ARG A 87 -0.98 0.59 1.72
CA ARG A 87 -0.83 1.80 2.55
C ARG A 87 -2.14 2.53 2.82
N TRP A 88 -3.13 2.39 1.92
CA TRP A 88 -4.50 2.89 2.13
C TRP A 88 -5.31 1.95 3.03
N HIS A 89 -4.70 1.49 4.11
CA HIS A 89 -5.33 0.59 5.07
C HIS A 89 -6.43 1.35 5.83
N PRO A 90 -7.63 0.78 5.98
CA PRO A 90 -8.78 1.54 6.46
C PRO A 90 -8.87 1.64 7.99
N LEU A 91 -7.94 1.07 8.74
CA LEU A 91 -7.88 1.21 10.20
C LEU A 91 -6.46 1.54 10.67
N ILE A 92 -6.30 2.74 11.21
CA ILE A 92 -5.03 3.25 11.69
C ILE A 92 -4.99 3.35 13.22
N ILE A 93 -3.78 3.36 13.78
CA ILE A 93 -3.53 3.73 15.17
C ILE A 93 -2.72 5.03 15.21
N ALA A 94 -3.09 5.93 16.13
CA ALA A 94 -2.43 7.20 16.37
C ALA A 94 -2.53 7.60 17.84
N MET A 95 -1.76 8.61 18.24
CA MET A 95 -1.91 9.23 19.57
C MET A 95 -3.28 9.89 19.70
N GLU A 96 -3.64 10.72 18.70
CA GLU A 96 -4.90 11.41 18.56
C GLU A 96 -5.44 11.15 17.15
N THR A 97 -6.76 11.15 16.99
CA THR A 97 -7.42 10.91 15.70
C THR A 97 -7.04 12.00 14.68
N PRO A 98 -6.35 11.65 13.56
CA PRO A 98 -6.05 12.61 12.50
C PRO A 98 -7.33 13.13 11.82
N ASN A 99 -7.30 14.36 11.32
CA ASN A 99 -8.46 15.01 10.68
C ASN A 99 -9.04 14.27 9.46
N TYR A 100 -8.25 13.42 8.79
CA TYR A 100 -8.66 12.63 7.64
C TYR A 100 -9.31 11.28 8.02
N ALA A 101 -9.27 10.90 9.29
CA ALA A 101 -9.80 9.64 9.80
C ALA A 101 -10.98 9.88 10.74
N GLN A 102 -11.83 8.87 10.90
CA GLN A 102 -12.90 8.88 11.89
C GLN A 102 -12.53 8.05 13.09
N GLU A 103 -12.79 8.57 14.29
CA GLU A 103 -12.51 7.81 15.51
C GLU A 103 -13.44 6.59 15.63
N VAL A 104 -12.89 5.45 16.05
CA VAL A 104 -13.70 4.30 16.49
C VAL A 104 -14.39 4.62 17.81
N GLU A 105 -15.59 4.11 18.03
CA GLU A 105 -16.33 4.36 19.27
C GLU A 105 -15.57 3.78 20.48
N ASP A 106 -15.12 2.52 20.33
CA ASP A 106 -14.38 1.80 21.37
C ASP A 106 -13.49 0.68 20.79
N VAL A 107 -12.57 0.20 21.62
CA VAL A 107 -11.75 -1.00 21.37
C VAL A 107 -11.91 -1.95 22.54
N THR A 108 -12.37 -3.17 22.27
CA THR A 108 -12.58 -4.21 23.28
C THR A 108 -11.92 -5.53 22.87
N ILE A 109 -11.96 -6.52 23.75
CA ILE A 109 -11.44 -7.86 23.51
C ILE A 109 -12.56 -8.88 23.68
N ASP A 110 -12.71 -9.75 22.69
CA ASP A 110 -13.64 -10.88 22.70
C ASP A 110 -12.84 -12.16 22.39
N ASN A 111 -12.70 -13.05 23.38
CA ASN A 111 -12.01 -14.33 23.24
C ASN A 111 -10.60 -14.21 22.60
N LYS A 112 -9.75 -13.31 23.12
CA LYS A 112 -8.41 -12.98 22.58
C LYS A 112 -8.40 -12.36 21.17
N SER A 113 -9.55 -11.88 20.67
CA SER A 113 -9.63 -11.10 19.44
C SER A 113 -9.90 -9.63 19.75
N LEU A 114 -9.17 -8.72 19.10
CA LEU A 114 -9.50 -7.30 19.10
C LEU A 114 -10.86 -7.10 18.44
N VAL A 115 -11.70 -6.26 19.02
CA VAL A 115 -12.98 -5.86 18.44
C VAL A 115 -13.08 -4.34 18.47
N PHE A 116 -13.32 -3.76 17.29
CA PHE A 116 -13.49 -2.33 17.12
C PHE A 116 -14.98 -2.02 16.98
N ILE A 117 -15.49 -1.10 17.79
CA ILE A 117 -16.89 -0.67 17.69
C ILE A 117 -16.96 0.53 16.77
N ILE A 118 -17.69 0.40 15.66
CA ILE A 118 -17.77 1.41 14.61
C ILE A 118 -19.24 1.55 14.17
N ASN A 119 -19.85 2.72 14.38
CA ASN A 119 -21.27 2.98 14.12
C ASN A 119 -22.18 1.95 14.83
N GLY A 120 -21.84 1.55 16.06
CA GLY A 120 -22.52 0.50 16.82
C GLY A 120 -22.31 -0.93 16.33
N GLU A 121 -21.50 -1.17 15.28
CA GLU A 121 -21.20 -2.52 14.77
C GLU A 121 -19.88 -3.06 15.30
N LEU A 122 -19.83 -4.37 15.56
CA LEU A 122 -18.62 -5.07 15.98
C LEU A 122 -17.76 -5.45 14.76
N CYS A 123 -16.61 -4.79 14.63
CA CYS A 123 -15.66 -5.02 13.54
C CYS A 123 -14.46 -5.85 14.05
N TYR A 124 -14.32 -7.07 13.53
CA TYR A 124 -13.21 -7.97 13.86
C TYR A 124 -12.03 -7.79 12.88
N PRO A 125 -10.81 -8.28 13.18
CA PRO A 125 -9.62 -8.19 12.32
C PRO A 125 -9.88 -8.61 10.86
N LYS A 126 -10.69 -9.66 10.67
CA LYS A 126 -11.08 -10.19 9.36
C LYS A 126 -11.94 -9.24 8.53
N ASP A 127 -12.61 -8.28 9.15
CA ASP A 127 -13.56 -7.37 8.52
C ASP A 127 -12.95 -5.99 8.22
N ILE A 128 -11.78 -5.68 8.79
CA ILE A 128 -11.14 -4.38 8.68
C ILE A 128 -10.96 -3.93 7.23
N HIS A 129 -10.50 -4.81 6.34
CA HIS A 129 -10.26 -4.46 4.93
C HIS A 129 -11.53 -4.02 4.17
N LYS A 130 -12.73 -4.29 4.72
CA LYS A 130 -14.02 -3.95 4.12
C LYS A 130 -14.54 -2.57 4.55
N LEU A 131 -13.87 -1.94 5.52
CA LEU A 131 -14.31 -0.65 6.04
C LEU A 131 -14.36 0.42 4.92
N PRO A 132 -15.43 1.22 4.84
CA PRO A 132 -15.68 2.08 3.69
C PRO A 132 -14.79 3.34 3.64
N LYS A 133 -14.24 3.72 4.80
CA LYS A 133 -13.43 4.91 5.04
C LYS A 133 -12.34 4.58 6.05
N VAL A 134 -11.43 5.53 6.26
CA VAL A 134 -10.35 5.39 7.23
C VAL A 134 -10.90 5.66 8.63
N TYR A 135 -10.64 4.74 9.53
CA TYR A 135 -10.92 4.88 10.95
C TYR A 135 -9.63 4.90 11.76
N CYS A 136 -9.67 5.54 12.92
CA CYS A 136 -8.56 5.62 13.86
C CYS A 136 -8.99 5.02 15.20
N ALA A 137 -8.16 4.13 15.74
CA ALA A 137 -8.21 3.71 17.13
C ALA A 137 -7.16 4.52 17.92
N PRO A 138 -7.51 5.69 18.50
CA PRO A 138 -6.57 6.51 19.23
C PRO A 138 -6.13 5.85 20.54
N LEU A 139 -5.00 6.32 21.09
CA LEU A 139 -4.30 5.69 22.20
C LEU A 139 -5.19 5.48 23.45
N ASP A 140 -6.08 6.43 23.76
CA ASP A 140 -6.99 6.38 24.90
C ASP A 140 -7.89 5.14 24.89
N LYS A 141 -8.36 4.69 23.72
CA LYS A 141 -9.19 3.47 23.60
C LYS A 141 -8.42 2.22 24.00
N TRP A 142 -7.13 2.15 23.67
CA TRP A 142 -6.28 1.00 24.01
C TRP A 142 -5.98 0.93 25.51
N TYR A 143 -5.99 2.06 26.22
CA TYR A 143 -5.74 2.08 27.67
C TYR A 143 -6.80 1.29 28.45
N ALA A 144 -8.04 1.21 27.95
CA ALA A 144 -9.12 0.46 28.58
C ALA A 144 -8.82 -1.06 28.64
N ILE A 145 -8.13 -1.59 27.64
CA ILE A 145 -7.82 -3.02 27.49
C ILE A 145 -6.36 -3.39 27.75
N LYS A 146 -5.52 -2.42 28.16
CA LYS A 146 -4.06 -2.60 28.29
C LYS A 146 -3.64 -3.79 29.15
N ASN A 147 -4.39 -4.07 30.22
CA ASN A 147 -4.01 -5.10 31.19
C ASN A 147 -4.13 -6.49 30.57
N GLU A 148 -5.08 -6.69 29.68
CA GLU A 148 -5.26 -7.93 28.91
C GLU A 148 -4.19 -8.04 27.82
N LEU A 149 -3.93 -6.94 27.08
CA LEU A 149 -2.93 -6.92 26.01
C LEU A 149 -1.50 -7.23 26.49
N VAL A 150 -1.15 -6.85 27.73
CA VAL A 150 0.17 -7.18 28.31
C VAL A 150 0.34 -8.70 28.53
N GLN A 151 -0.74 -9.47 28.56
CA GLN A 151 -0.70 -10.93 28.70
C GLN A 151 -0.63 -11.66 27.35
N TRP A 152 -0.71 -10.95 26.23
CA TRP A 152 -0.73 -11.55 24.89
C TRP A 152 0.66 -12.04 24.48
N ASP A 153 0.69 -13.21 23.85
CA ASP A 153 1.89 -13.77 23.23
C ASP A 153 2.02 -13.38 21.74
N ASP A 154 3.09 -13.85 21.09
CA ASP A 154 3.36 -13.57 19.68
C ASP A 154 2.25 -14.08 18.74
N ASP A 155 1.57 -15.18 19.11
CA ASP A 155 0.49 -15.75 18.30
C ASP A 155 -0.76 -14.88 18.42
N ASP A 156 -1.14 -14.47 19.64
CA ASP A 156 -2.23 -13.52 19.89
C ASP A 156 -2.02 -12.20 19.09
N TRP A 157 -0.81 -11.65 19.10
CA TRP A 157 -0.48 -10.45 18.33
C TRP A 157 -0.52 -10.68 16.82
N THR A 158 -0.10 -11.86 16.36
CA THR A 158 -0.09 -12.21 14.94
C THR A 158 -1.51 -12.34 14.39
N ASP A 159 -2.42 -12.97 15.13
CA ASP A 159 -3.81 -13.17 14.73
C ASP A 159 -4.62 -11.88 14.72
N ASN A 160 -4.19 -10.88 15.51
CA ASN A 160 -4.81 -9.57 15.62
C ASN A 160 -4.08 -8.45 14.83
N SER A 161 -3.12 -8.80 13.97
CA SER A 161 -2.35 -7.84 13.18
C SER A 161 -3.22 -7.20 12.08
N CYS A 162 -4.05 -6.22 12.44
CA CYS A 162 -5.07 -5.64 11.58
C CYS A 162 -5.09 -4.11 11.55
N VAL A 163 -4.14 -3.45 12.21
CA VAL A 163 -3.99 -1.99 12.24
C VAL A 163 -2.62 -1.59 11.70
N ILE A 164 -2.51 -0.38 11.14
CA ILE A 164 -1.21 0.23 10.79
C ILE A 164 -1.03 1.56 11.52
N PRO A 165 0.21 1.99 11.82
CA PRO A 165 0.44 3.34 12.32
C PRO A 165 -0.03 4.39 11.32
N ALA A 166 -0.61 5.49 11.80
CA ALA A 166 -0.99 6.64 10.96
C ALA A 166 0.17 7.20 10.13
N MET A 167 1.41 7.03 10.60
CA MET A 167 2.63 7.43 9.89
C MET A 167 2.91 6.57 8.64
N GLU A 168 2.43 5.32 8.60
CA GLU A 168 2.59 4.45 7.43
C GLU A 168 1.45 4.59 6.42
N TYR A 169 0.34 5.19 6.84
CA TYR A 169 -0.83 5.41 6.02
C TYR A 169 -0.53 6.37 4.87
N SER A 170 -1.06 6.03 3.70
CA SER A 170 -1.10 6.93 2.54
C SER A 170 -2.43 6.71 1.84
N ILE A 171 -3.01 7.78 1.30
CA ILE A 171 -4.17 7.62 0.43
C ILE A 171 -3.77 6.82 -0.81
N LEU A 172 -4.75 6.18 -1.43
CA LEU A 172 -4.54 5.30 -2.56
C LEU A 172 -3.91 6.07 -3.72
N GLU A 173 -4.37 7.29 -3.97
CA GLU A 173 -3.91 8.16 -5.04
C GLU A 173 -2.41 8.40 -4.96
N TYR A 174 -1.93 8.88 -3.81
CA TYR A 174 -0.50 9.15 -3.58
C TYR A 174 0.34 7.88 -3.68
N SER A 175 -0.20 6.72 -3.30
CA SER A 175 0.51 5.44 -3.42
C SER A 175 0.71 5.03 -4.89
N VAL A 176 -0.31 5.22 -5.74
CA VAL A 176 -0.22 4.97 -7.19
C VAL A 176 0.71 5.97 -7.87
N GLU A 177 0.65 7.25 -7.48
CA GLU A 177 1.52 8.30 -7.97
C GLU A 177 2.99 8.05 -7.61
N ALA A 178 3.27 7.65 -6.36
CA ALA A 178 4.60 7.26 -5.92
C ALA A 178 5.12 6.05 -6.72
N PHE A 179 4.27 5.07 -7.04
CA PHE A 179 4.63 3.94 -7.89
C PHE A 179 5.12 4.42 -9.27
N ALA A 180 4.40 5.37 -9.88
CA ALA A 180 4.79 5.94 -11.18
C ALA A 180 6.14 6.66 -11.13
N ILE A 181 6.34 7.54 -10.15
CA ILE A 181 7.57 8.31 -10.01
C ILE A 181 8.77 7.40 -9.73
N LEU A 182 8.62 6.42 -8.83
CA LEU A 182 9.66 5.43 -8.59
C LEU A 182 9.95 4.61 -9.84
N GLY A 183 8.92 4.24 -10.61
CA GLY A 183 9.08 3.54 -11.89
C GLY A 183 9.88 4.35 -12.91
N ILE A 184 9.56 5.64 -13.08
CA ILE A 184 10.28 6.57 -13.94
C ILE A 184 11.75 6.67 -13.52
N ALA A 185 12.01 6.84 -12.21
CA ALA A 185 13.36 6.90 -11.69
C ALA A 185 14.15 5.61 -11.98
N ILE A 186 13.52 4.43 -11.84
CA ILE A 186 14.17 3.15 -12.13
C ILE A 186 14.51 3.03 -13.62
N VAL A 187 13.56 3.24 -14.53
CA VAL A 187 13.84 3.09 -15.96
C VAL A 187 14.85 4.12 -16.47
N SER A 188 14.85 5.31 -15.89
CA SER A 188 15.79 6.36 -16.29
C SER A 188 17.22 6.08 -15.83
N ASN A 189 17.40 5.57 -14.61
CA ASN A 189 18.72 5.37 -14.03
C ASN A 189 19.34 4.00 -14.33
N PHE A 190 18.53 2.95 -14.52
CA PHE A 190 19.01 1.58 -14.72
C PHE A 190 18.86 1.08 -16.16
N TYR A 191 18.08 1.77 -17.00
CA TYR A 191 17.78 1.32 -18.37
C TYR A 191 17.90 2.46 -19.40
N ASP A 192 18.52 3.59 -19.04
CA ASP A 192 18.80 4.75 -19.90
C ASP A 192 17.57 5.31 -20.64
N VAL A 193 16.38 5.16 -20.07
CA VAL A 193 15.15 5.74 -20.63
C VAL A 193 15.12 7.24 -20.32
N ASP A 194 14.85 8.08 -21.33
CA ASP A 194 14.64 9.50 -21.09
C ASP A 194 13.48 9.74 -20.10
N SER A 195 13.77 10.45 -18.99
CA SER A 195 12.82 10.70 -17.91
C SER A 195 11.56 11.43 -18.38
N SER A 196 11.68 12.34 -19.35
CA SER A 196 10.55 13.05 -19.95
C SER A 196 9.67 12.13 -20.79
N ARG A 197 10.27 11.23 -21.56
CA ARG A 197 9.57 10.19 -22.31
C ARG A 197 8.82 9.24 -21.36
N ALA A 198 9.46 8.79 -20.28
CA ALA A 198 8.83 7.95 -19.27
C ALA A 198 7.66 8.66 -18.57
N TYR A 199 7.86 9.90 -18.14
CA TYR A 199 6.81 10.72 -17.52
C TYR A 199 5.58 10.84 -18.42
N ASN A 200 5.77 11.27 -19.68
CA ASN A 200 4.68 11.40 -20.64
C ASN A 200 3.95 10.08 -20.92
N ALA A 201 4.66 8.96 -20.87
CA ALA A 201 4.06 7.64 -21.03
C ALA A 201 3.16 7.29 -19.83
N THR A 202 3.59 7.57 -18.60
CA THR A 202 2.74 7.39 -17.40
C THR A 202 1.52 8.32 -17.39
N LEU A 203 1.66 9.58 -17.85
CA LEU A 203 0.52 10.50 -17.99
C LEU A 203 -0.57 9.97 -18.93
N LYS A 204 -0.18 9.29 -20.02
CA LYS A 204 -1.14 8.65 -20.93
C LYS A 204 -1.90 7.52 -20.23
N VAL A 205 -1.23 6.74 -19.38
CA VAL A 205 -1.87 5.70 -18.58
C VAL A 205 -2.88 6.32 -17.61
N PHE A 206 -2.49 7.35 -16.86
CA PHE A 206 -3.41 8.05 -15.96
C PHE A 206 -4.65 8.57 -16.70
N LYS A 207 -4.44 9.24 -17.85
CA LYS A 207 -5.54 9.73 -18.68
C LYS A 207 -6.45 8.60 -19.17
N GLY A 208 -5.88 7.46 -19.59
CA GLY A 208 -6.64 6.30 -20.06
C GLY A 208 -7.53 5.67 -18.99
N HIS A 209 -7.13 5.78 -17.72
CA HIS A 209 -7.89 5.29 -16.57
C HIS A 209 -8.79 6.36 -15.92
N ASN A 210 -8.95 7.53 -16.54
CA ASN A 210 -9.64 8.70 -15.97
C ASN A 210 -9.10 9.09 -14.58
N TYR A 211 -7.82 8.83 -14.33
CA TYR A 211 -7.16 9.15 -13.07
C TYR A 211 -6.84 10.65 -13.04
N LYS A 212 -7.30 11.34 -11.99
CA LYS A 212 -6.97 12.74 -11.75
C LYS A 212 -5.76 12.84 -10.84
N LEU A 213 -4.66 13.36 -11.37
CA LEU A 213 -3.45 13.63 -10.60
C LEU A 213 -3.72 14.58 -9.44
N SER A 214 -3.06 14.32 -8.33
CA SER A 214 -3.02 15.20 -7.18
C SER A 214 -2.20 16.45 -7.46
N SER A 215 -2.37 17.48 -6.61
CA SER A 215 -1.52 18.67 -6.62
C SER A 215 -0.07 18.37 -6.24
N GLU A 216 0.16 17.25 -5.55
CA GLU A 216 1.49 16.84 -5.06
C GLU A 216 2.26 16.00 -6.11
N TYR A 217 1.61 15.60 -7.21
CA TYR A 217 2.29 14.87 -8.26
C TYR A 217 3.34 15.77 -8.94
N PRO A 218 4.62 15.38 -8.97
CA PRO A 218 5.67 16.24 -9.48
C PRO A 218 5.45 16.61 -10.95
N GLN A 219 5.75 17.86 -11.29
CA GLN A 219 5.74 18.36 -12.65
C GLN A 219 6.91 17.79 -13.43
N GLN A 220 6.79 17.75 -14.76
CA GLN A 220 7.80 17.15 -15.64
C GLN A 220 9.20 17.75 -15.45
N ASN A 221 9.29 19.07 -15.22
CA ASN A 221 10.56 19.77 -15.00
C ASN A 221 11.24 19.40 -13.67
N GLU A 222 10.48 18.97 -12.66
CA GLU A 222 11.01 18.54 -11.36
C GLU A 222 11.63 17.14 -11.41
N ILE A 223 11.27 16.35 -12.43
CA ILE A 223 11.73 14.96 -12.60
C ILE A 223 12.95 14.90 -13.52
N ASN A 224 13.27 15.99 -14.25
CA ASN A 224 14.39 16.01 -15.16
C ASN A 224 15.72 16.18 -14.38
N PRO A 225 16.61 15.17 -14.36
CA PRO A 225 17.87 15.24 -13.63
C PRO A 225 18.83 16.33 -14.16
N ASN A 226 18.61 16.83 -15.38
CA ASN A 226 19.39 17.94 -15.94
C ASN A 226 18.99 19.31 -15.37
N TYR A 227 17.82 19.43 -14.74
CA TYR A 227 17.39 20.67 -14.09
C TYR A 227 18.10 20.88 -12.74
N ALA A 228 18.47 19.79 -12.05
CA ALA A 228 19.20 19.82 -10.78
C ALA A 228 20.70 20.17 -10.91
N ARG A 229 21.24 20.25 -12.14
CA ARG A 229 22.63 20.65 -12.41
C ARG A 229 22.78 22.12 -12.82
N GLY A 230 21.72 22.91 -12.65
CA GLY A 230 21.71 24.36 -12.90
C GLY A 230 22.12 25.22 -11.70
N ILE A 231 22.95 24.71 -10.79
CA ILE A 231 23.57 25.44 -9.68
C ILE A 231 25.06 25.08 -9.62
#